data_AF-A0A2N4SXR1-F1
#
_entry.id   AF-A0A2N4SXR1-F1
#
_cell.length_a   1.000
_cell.length_b   1.000
_cell.length_c   1.000
_cell.angle_alpha   90.00
_cell.angle_beta   90.00
_cell.angle_gamma   90.00
#
_symmetry.space_group_name_H-M   'P 1'
#
loop_
_entity.id
_entity.type
_entity.pdbx_description
1 polymer ?
#
loop_
_entity_poly.entity_id
_entity_poly.type
_entity_poly.pdbx_seq_one_letter_code
_entity_poly.pdbx_strand_id
1 'polypeptide(L)'
;MIRHVAGYGPFLTFCAAQHTDPRHLASNLPALVTFLRTHTDALHQDPALLRAAAVFTGNTVATLRPDAQWQAGIRDELTVANEDRAFELTRLLQHLHLATDDQIDAFLDTVEDWRLWEPLPPPAPAPPALRDAGATYSRPPLPQHIFTTPAGEPIPYGHRWEEEPPPEEAYSRITHPERFAPLHQVAQALIDHLTATYDVTVTNGPDALQDLLRTPDDALRATRLTPHRPDAAPLTIVTTTEPAVLVHAGAWCELTYPDCPCDACDETAETEAESLEYFVLAVAAGTFRERYPLGTQHAYEYAWATPDGSYETASTSIPPTDSPTRRQNTERRLAALPHGWQPWPPRTG
;
A
#
# COMPACT_ATOMS: atom_id res chain seq x y z
N MET A 1 17.20 -18.03 -1.20
CA MET A 1 16.72 -17.11 -0.15
C MET A 1 17.28 -17.58 1.20
N ILE A 2 18.06 -16.77 1.90
CA ILE A 2 18.76 -17.18 3.14
C ILE A 2 18.12 -16.45 4.32
N ARG A 3 17.44 -17.19 5.22
CA ARG A 3 16.83 -16.64 6.45
C ARG A 3 17.75 -16.73 7.67
N HIS A 4 18.78 -17.58 7.57
CA HIS A 4 19.72 -17.81 8.64
C HIS A 4 21.13 -17.89 8.07
N VAL A 5 22.01 -17.01 8.54
CA VAL A 5 23.40 -16.94 8.13
C VAL A 5 24.28 -17.55 9.23
N ALA A 6 25.22 -18.41 8.85
CA ALA A 6 26.22 -18.96 9.75
C ALA A 6 27.34 -17.93 10.04
N GLY A 7 28.19 -18.19 11.04
CA GLY A 7 29.33 -17.32 11.36
C GLY A 7 29.19 -16.50 12.64
N TYR A 8 28.12 -16.70 13.41
CA TYR A 8 27.94 -16.12 14.75
C TYR A 8 28.59 -16.94 15.88
N GLY A 9 29.31 -18.02 15.56
CA GLY A 9 30.00 -18.86 16.55
C GLY A 9 30.90 -18.10 17.53
N PRO A 10 31.73 -17.14 17.07
CA PRO A 10 32.53 -16.32 17.98
C PRO A 10 31.69 -15.53 18.99
N PHE A 11 30.51 -15.06 18.59
CA PHE A 11 29.60 -14.36 19.48
C PHE A 11 28.98 -15.30 20.54
N LEU A 12 28.66 -16.55 20.19
CA LEU A 12 28.20 -17.53 21.18
C LEU A 12 29.27 -17.82 22.26
N THR A 13 30.52 -17.97 21.83
CA THR A 13 31.66 -18.14 22.74
C THR A 13 31.81 -16.93 23.66
N PHE A 14 31.64 -15.72 23.11
CA PHE A 14 31.67 -14.49 23.88
C PHE A 14 30.52 -14.41 24.90
N CYS A 15 29.29 -14.72 24.52
CA CYS A 15 28.15 -14.79 25.45
C CYS A 15 28.42 -15.77 26.60
N ALA A 16 28.95 -16.96 26.29
CA ALA A 16 29.29 -17.95 27.31
C ALA A 16 30.38 -17.44 28.28
N ALA A 17 31.38 -16.70 27.78
CA ALA A 17 32.42 -16.08 28.60
C ALA A 17 31.86 -14.97 29.52
N GLN A 18 30.80 -14.27 29.09
CA GLN A 18 30.08 -13.29 29.91
C GLN A 18 28.98 -13.90 30.78
N HIS A 19 28.88 -15.24 30.85
CA HIS A 19 27.83 -15.97 31.58
C HIS A 19 26.39 -15.63 31.16
N THR A 20 26.19 -15.26 29.89
CA THR A 20 24.88 -14.93 29.34
C THR A 20 24.37 -16.05 28.44
N ASP A 21 23.11 -16.45 28.59
CA ASP A 21 22.47 -17.44 27.72
C ASP A 21 22.12 -16.81 26.35
N PRO A 22 22.74 -17.25 25.24
CA PRO A 22 22.43 -16.72 23.92
C PRO A 22 20.99 -17.03 23.49
N ARG A 23 20.34 -18.07 24.01
CA ARG A 23 18.93 -18.35 23.68
C ARG A 23 17.99 -17.28 24.21
N HIS A 24 18.28 -16.78 25.42
CA HIS A 24 17.53 -15.67 25.99
C HIS A 24 17.66 -14.43 25.11
N LEU A 25 18.88 -14.08 24.70
CA LEU A 25 19.13 -12.94 23.81
C LEU A 25 18.43 -13.09 22.45
N ALA A 26 18.41 -14.29 21.86
CA ALA A 26 17.70 -14.55 20.61
C ALA A 26 16.18 -14.42 20.73
N SER A 27 15.61 -14.59 21.93
CA SER A 27 14.17 -14.49 22.18
C SER A 27 13.72 -13.13 22.72
N ASN A 28 14.67 -12.26 23.08
CA ASN A 28 14.40 -10.99 23.73
C ASN A 28 15.33 -9.91 23.16
N LEU A 29 14.84 -9.23 22.11
CA LEU A 29 15.60 -8.19 21.42
C LEU A 29 16.02 -7.03 22.35
N PRO A 30 15.17 -6.50 23.25
CA PRO A 30 15.61 -5.53 24.25
C PRO A 30 16.83 -6.02 25.07
N ALA A 31 16.79 -7.26 25.57
CA ALA A 31 17.91 -7.84 26.32
C ALA A 31 19.17 -7.99 25.47
N LEU A 32 19.03 -8.36 24.19
CA LEU A 32 20.14 -8.40 23.23
C LEU A 32 20.76 -7.01 23.01
N VAL A 33 19.96 -5.98 22.79
CA VAL A 33 20.45 -4.60 22.60
C VAL A 33 21.16 -4.08 23.85
N THR A 34 20.59 -4.32 25.03
CA THR A 34 21.25 -3.99 26.31
C THR A 34 22.60 -4.71 26.43
N PHE A 35 22.64 -6.02 26.17
CA PHE A 35 23.87 -6.81 26.23
C PHE A 35 24.95 -6.27 25.28
N LEU A 36 24.59 -5.98 24.04
CA LEU A 36 25.52 -5.45 23.03
C LEU A 36 26.05 -4.08 23.43
N ARG A 37 25.19 -3.21 23.98
CA ARG A 37 25.58 -1.87 24.43
C ARG A 37 26.58 -1.94 25.58
N THR A 38 26.35 -2.82 26.57
CA THR A 38 27.27 -3.03 27.70
C THR A 38 28.66 -3.49 27.26
N HIS A 39 28.76 -4.16 26.11
CA HIS A 39 30.01 -4.75 25.62
C HIS A 39 30.55 -4.07 24.35
N THR A 40 30.18 -2.80 24.11
CA THR A 40 30.55 -2.11 22.87
C THR A 40 32.06 -2.01 22.67
N ASP A 41 32.83 -1.80 23.75
CA ASP A 41 34.30 -1.73 23.69
C ASP A 41 34.91 -3.02 23.13
N ALA A 42 34.41 -4.19 23.55
CA ALA A 42 34.88 -5.48 23.06
C ALA A 42 34.53 -5.69 21.58
N LEU A 43 33.35 -5.23 21.16
CA LEU A 43 32.92 -5.28 19.76
C LEU A 43 33.77 -4.38 18.86
N HIS A 44 34.16 -3.18 19.33
CA HIS A 44 35.01 -2.27 18.57
C HIS A 44 36.45 -2.76 18.42
N GLN A 45 36.98 -3.46 19.43
CA GLN A 45 38.34 -3.98 19.42
C GLN A 45 38.50 -5.23 18.56
N ASP A 46 37.43 -6.00 18.33
CA ASP A 46 37.45 -7.23 17.55
C ASP A 46 36.44 -7.19 16.39
N PRO A 47 36.89 -6.87 15.16
CA PRO A 47 36.04 -6.86 13.97
C PRO A 47 35.37 -8.21 13.66
N ALA A 48 35.99 -9.33 14.01
CA ALA A 48 35.40 -10.66 13.81
C ALA A 48 34.26 -10.91 14.79
N LEU A 49 34.42 -10.47 16.05
CA LEU A 49 33.35 -10.50 17.05
C LEU A 49 32.20 -9.57 16.67
N LEU A 50 32.47 -8.35 16.19
CA LEU A 50 31.45 -7.42 15.68
C LEU A 50 30.64 -8.06 14.55
N ARG A 51 31.32 -8.68 13.58
CA ARG A 51 30.66 -9.37 12.46
C ARG A 51 29.81 -10.54 12.96
N ALA A 52 30.33 -11.34 13.89
CA ALA A 52 29.59 -12.45 14.48
C ALA A 52 28.35 -11.99 15.27
N ALA A 53 28.47 -10.88 16.02
CA ALA A 53 27.37 -10.23 16.72
C ALA A 53 26.31 -9.71 15.74
N ALA A 54 26.72 -9.06 14.65
CA ALA A 54 25.82 -8.59 13.60
C ALA A 54 25.06 -9.76 12.95
N VAL A 55 25.72 -10.88 12.66
CA VAL A 55 25.04 -12.10 12.15
C VAL A 55 24.02 -12.64 13.17
N PHE A 56 24.38 -12.68 14.46
CA PHE A 56 23.46 -13.14 15.51
C PHE A 56 22.23 -12.24 15.64
N THR A 57 22.44 -10.93 15.70
CA THR A 57 21.36 -9.92 15.75
C THR A 57 20.48 -10.02 14.51
N GLY A 58 21.08 -10.19 13.33
CA GLY A 58 20.31 -10.33 12.10
C GLY A 58 19.47 -11.59 12.04
N ASN A 59 20.00 -12.73 12.49
CA ASN A 59 19.20 -13.94 12.61
C ASN A 59 18.04 -13.74 13.60
N THR A 60 18.27 -13.01 14.69
CA THR A 60 17.21 -12.66 15.66
C THR A 60 16.13 -11.81 14.99
N VAL A 61 16.50 -10.72 14.31
CA VAL A 61 15.56 -9.84 13.58
C VAL A 61 14.83 -10.59 12.46
N ALA A 62 15.53 -11.43 11.68
CA ALA A 62 14.93 -12.21 10.60
C ALA A 62 13.94 -13.28 11.08
N THR A 63 13.99 -13.68 12.36
CA THR A 63 12.99 -14.59 12.95
C THR A 63 11.71 -13.87 13.38
N LEU A 64 11.75 -12.54 13.53
CA LEU A 64 10.58 -11.75 13.89
C LEU A 64 9.54 -11.73 12.77
N ARG A 65 9.94 -11.99 11.51
CA ARG A 65 9.05 -12.01 10.35
C ARG A 65 9.30 -13.17 9.39
N PRO A 66 8.25 -13.75 8.77
CA PRO A 66 8.40 -14.82 7.79
C PRO A 66 9.07 -14.39 6.47
N ASP A 67 8.81 -13.17 6.01
CA ASP A 67 9.24 -12.62 4.72
C ASP A 67 10.58 -11.87 4.78
N ALA A 68 11.10 -11.60 5.98
CA ALA A 68 12.40 -10.99 6.20
C ALA A 68 13.55 -11.89 5.74
N GLN A 69 14.52 -11.28 5.06
CA GLN A 69 15.62 -11.99 4.40
C GLN A 69 16.95 -11.28 4.59
N TRP A 70 18.02 -12.07 4.57
CA TRP A 70 19.36 -11.52 4.40
C TRP A 70 19.55 -11.01 2.97
N GLN A 71 19.96 -9.75 2.86
CA GLN A 71 20.31 -9.11 1.59
C GLN A 71 21.76 -8.64 1.62
N ALA A 72 22.38 -8.58 0.44
CA ALA A 72 23.68 -7.95 0.29
C ALA A 72 23.50 -6.44 0.43
N GLY A 73 23.97 -5.85 1.53
CA GLY A 73 23.96 -4.41 1.72
C GLY A 73 24.98 -3.69 0.82
N ILE A 74 24.88 -2.38 0.75
CA ILE A 74 25.89 -1.53 0.10
C ILE A 74 27.21 -1.67 0.88
N ARG A 75 28.35 -1.84 0.19
CA ARG A 75 29.71 -1.94 0.81
C ARG A 75 29.88 -3.08 1.83
N ASP A 76 29.43 -4.30 1.50
CA ASP A 76 29.55 -5.51 2.34
C ASP A 76 28.84 -5.43 3.70
N GLU A 77 27.85 -4.55 3.83
CA GLU A 77 27.04 -4.44 5.04
C GLU A 77 26.07 -5.62 5.21
N LEU A 78 26.06 -6.16 6.43
CA LEU A 78 25.17 -7.23 6.84
C LEU A 78 23.77 -6.65 7.07
N THR A 79 22.86 -6.93 6.14
CA THR A 79 21.53 -6.33 6.12
C THR A 79 20.45 -7.40 6.20
N VAL A 80 19.48 -7.19 7.08
CA VAL A 80 18.21 -7.93 7.09
C VAL A 80 17.12 -6.99 6.63
N ALA A 81 16.39 -7.39 5.59
CA ALA A 81 15.41 -6.54 4.96
C ALA A 81 14.21 -7.32 4.41
N ASN A 82 13.14 -6.61 4.16
CA ASN A 82 12.02 -6.99 3.29
C ASN A 82 11.71 -5.81 2.34
N GLU A 83 10.58 -5.85 1.63
CA GLU A 83 10.20 -4.77 0.70
C GLU A 83 9.98 -3.42 1.42
N ASP A 84 9.55 -3.45 2.68
CA ASP A 84 9.20 -2.24 3.43
C ASP A 84 10.39 -1.61 4.17
N ARG A 85 11.37 -2.43 4.58
CA ARG A 85 12.39 -1.99 5.54
C ARG A 85 13.68 -2.78 5.45
N ALA A 86 14.78 -2.09 5.74
CA ALA A 86 16.11 -2.68 5.86
C ALA A 86 16.77 -2.25 7.17
N PHE A 87 17.46 -3.20 7.81
CA PHE A 87 18.25 -2.98 9.02
C PHE A 87 19.73 -3.28 8.73
N GLU A 88 20.55 -2.22 8.67
CA GLU A 88 22.01 -2.28 8.48
C GLU A 88 22.70 -2.66 9.82
N LEU A 89 22.92 -3.95 10.05
CA LEU A 89 23.25 -4.46 11.38
C LEU A 89 24.66 -4.10 11.83
N THR A 90 25.65 -4.19 10.93
CA THR A 90 27.03 -3.80 11.25
C THR A 90 27.10 -2.33 11.66
N ARG A 91 26.41 -1.46 10.91
CA ARG A 91 26.38 -0.03 11.17
C ARG A 91 25.66 0.29 12.46
N LEU A 92 24.53 -0.38 12.73
CA LEU A 92 23.78 -0.22 13.97
C LEU A 92 24.67 -0.54 15.18
N LEU A 93 25.37 -1.68 15.16
CA LEU A 93 26.24 -2.08 16.26
C LEU A 93 27.44 -1.15 16.46
N GLN A 94 28.01 -0.62 15.38
CA GLN A 94 29.12 0.35 15.47
C GLN A 94 28.70 1.63 16.20
N HIS A 95 27.48 2.11 15.96
CA HIS A 95 26.97 3.36 16.53
C HIS A 95 26.21 3.19 17.84
N LEU A 96 26.03 1.95 18.31
CA LEU A 96 25.20 1.66 19.49
C LEU A 96 25.66 2.39 20.77
N HIS A 97 26.97 2.59 20.95
CA HIS A 97 27.53 3.35 22.07
C HIS A 97 27.19 4.86 22.03
N LEU A 98 26.87 5.41 20.87
CA LEU A 98 26.52 6.82 20.70
C LEU A 98 25.03 7.08 20.93
N ALA A 99 24.22 6.02 20.99
CA ALA A 99 22.77 6.13 21.12
C ALA A 99 22.34 6.48 22.55
N THR A 100 21.43 7.44 22.66
CA THR A 100 20.72 7.73 23.91
C THR A 100 19.70 6.63 24.22
N ASP A 101 19.20 6.59 25.46
CA ASP A 101 18.17 5.64 25.86
C ASP A 101 16.89 5.83 25.03
N ASP A 102 16.46 7.08 24.82
CA ASP A 102 15.32 7.42 23.96
C ASP A 102 15.49 6.92 22.51
N GLN A 103 16.71 6.99 21.96
CA GLN A 103 16.99 6.49 20.61
C GLN A 103 16.95 4.96 20.53
N ILE A 104 17.33 4.28 21.61
CA ILE A 104 17.25 2.82 21.71
C ILE A 104 15.79 2.39 21.84
N ASP A 105 15.02 3.05 22.69
CA ASP A 105 13.59 2.77 22.84
C ASP A 105 12.85 2.99 21.53
N ALA A 106 13.12 4.11 20.83
CA ALA A 106 12.56 4.37 19.51
C ALA A 106 12.94 3.30 18.46
N PHE A 107 14.16 2.75 18.52
CA PHE A 107 14.58 1.65 17.66
C PHE A 107 13.85 0.34 18.00
N LEU A 108 13.69 0.02 19.29
CA LEU A 108 12.98 -1.18 19.72
C LEU A 108 11.50 -1.12 19.35
N ASP A 109 10.85 0.02 19.57
CA ASP A 109 9.46 0.28 19.14
C ASP A 109 9.33 0.10 17.63
N THR A 110 10.31 0.59 16.88
CA THR A 110 10.38 0.45 15.44
C THR A 110 10.49 -1.02 14.98
N VAL A 111 11.27 -1.85 15.66
CA VAL A 111 11.39 -3.28 15.31
C VAL A 111 10.15 -4.06 15.72
N GLU A 112 9.54 -3.72 16.86
CA GLU A 112 8.29 -4.32 17.32
C GLU A 112 7.11 -3.96 16.40
N ASP A 113 7.07 -2.71 15.94
CA ASP A 113 6.14 -2.23 14.92
C ASP A 113 6.26 -3.03 13.62
N TRP A 114 7.49 -3.14 13.13
CA TRP A 114 7.80 -3.91 11.94
C TRP A 114 7.41 -5.39 12.10
N ARG A 115 7.63 -5.99 13.29
CA ARG A 115 7.22 -7.37 13.63
C ARG A 115 5.70 -7.57 13.57
N LEU A 116 4.92 -6.59 14.03
CA LEU A 116 3.46 -6.66 14.06
C LEU A 116 2.82 -6.41 12.69
N TRP A 117 3.59 -5.89 11.73
CA TRP A 117 3.16 -5.76 10.36
C TRP A 117 3.22 -7.12 9.64
N GLU A 118 2.04 -7.67 9.35
CA GLU A 118 1.88 -8.76 8.38
C GLU A 118 1.29 -8.16 7.10
N PRO A 119 1.93 -8.35 5.92
CA PRO A 119 1.35 -7.92 4.66
C PRO A 119 0.01 -8.64 4.46
N LEU A 120 -1.00 -7.93 3.98
CA LEU A 120 -2.27 -8.55 3.62
C LEU A 120 -2.00 -9.74 2.69
N PRO A 121 -2.45 -10.97 3.01
CA PRO A 121 -2.46 -12.01 2.01
C PRO A 121 -3.33 -11.51 0.84
N PRO A 122 -2.96 -11.80 -0.42
CA PRO A 122 -3.74 -11.37 -1.56
C PRO A 122 -5.20 -11.76 -1.33
N PRO A 123 -6.16 -10.86 -1.61
CA PRO A 123 -7.56 -11.16 -1.40
C PRO A 123 -7.92 -12.47 -2.09
N ALA A 124 -8.68 -13.33 -1.40
CA ALA A 124 -9.15 -14.56 -2.04
C ALA A 124 -9.96 -14.17 -3.29
N PRO A 125 -9.75 -14.86 -4.44
CA PRO A 125 -10.49 -14.57 -5.65
C PRO A 125 -11.99 -14.70 -5.39
N ALA A 126 -12.79 -13.85 -6.04
CA ALA A 126 -14.24 -13.85 -5.88
C ALA A 126 -14.82 -15.26 -6.15
N PRO A 127 -15.82 -15.71 -5.37
CA PRO A 127 -16.48 -17.00 -5.60
C PRO A 127 -17.03 -17.10 -7.03
N PRO A 128 -17.02 -18.28 -7.67
CA PRO A 128 -17.47 -18.45 -9.06
C PRO A 128 -18.89 -17.94 -9.33
N ALA A 129 -19.80 -18.05 -8.35
CA ALA A 129 -21.18 -17.56 -8.48
C ALA A 129 -21.28 -16.03 -8.62
N LEU A 130 -20.30 -15.26 -8.11
CA LEU A 130 -20.21 -13.82 -8.32
C LEU A 130 -19.61 -13.46 -9.70
N ARG A 131 -18.86 -14.38 -10.33
CA ARG A 131 -18.39 -14.20 -11.71
C ARG A 131 -19.57 -14.23 -12.71
N ASP A 132 -20.62 -15.00 -12.40
CA ASP A 132 -21.78 -15.19 -13.27
C ASP A 132 -22.94 -14.21 -13.00
N ALA A 133 -23.07 -13.66 -11.78
CA ALA A 133 -24.13 -12.71 -11.43
C ALA A 133 -23.87 -11.28 -11.95
N GLY A 134 -22.62 -10.96 -12.30
CA GLY A 134 -22.28 -9.77 -13.06
C GLY A 134 -22.63 -9.99 -14.53
N ALA A 135 -23.76 -9.45 -14.99
CA ALA A 135 -23.94 -9.20 -16.42
C ALA A 135 -22.67 -8.48 -16.91
N THR A 136 -21.87 -9.13 -17.76
CA THR A 136 -20.49 -8.71 -18.02
C THR A 136 -20.48 -7.24 -18.38
N TYR A 137 -19.91 -6.42 -17.48
CA TYR A 137 -19.75 -4.99 -17.72
C TYR A 137 -19.11 -4.80 -19.10
N SER A 138 -19.70 -3.90 -19.90
CA SER A 138 -19.18 -3.56 -21.21
C SER A 138 -18.71 -2.12 -21.18
N ARG A 139 -17.40 -1.91 -21.32
CA ARG A 139 -16.81 -0.58 -21.47
C ARG A 139 -17.41 0.13 -22.69
N PRO A 140 -17.80 1.41 -22.57
CA PRO A 140 -18.09 2.25 -23.73
C PRO A 140 -16.86 2.36 -24.64
N PRO A 141 -17.03 2.45 -25.98
CA PRO A 141 -15.89 2.65 -26.86
C PRO A 141 -15.18 3.97 -26.52
N LEU A 142 -13.88 3.90 -26.26
CA LEU A 142 -13.07 5.09 -26.05
C LEU A 142 -12.69 5.69 -27.41
N PRO A 143 -13.00 6.98 -27.66
CA PRO A 143 -12.63 7.61 -28.92
C PRO A 143 -11.11 7.74 -29.00
N GLN A 144 -10.52 7.19 -30.07
CA GLN A 144 -9.11 7.36 -30.37
C GLN A 144 -8.87 8.79 -30.87
N HIS A 145 -8.37 9.64 -29.98
CA HIS A 145 -7.98 11.01 -30.30
C HIS A 145 -6.49 11.08 -30.61
N ILE A 146 -6.14 11.73 -31.72
CA ILE A 146 -4.76 12.03 -32.06
C ILE A 146 -4.43 13.41 -31.47
N PHE A 147 -3.62 13.42 -30.43
CA PHE A 147 -3.07 14.64 -29.84
C PHE A 147 -1.80 15.05 -30.59
N THR A 148 -1.53 16.35 -30.69
CA THR A 148 -0.40 16.87 -31.45
C THR A 148 0.41 17.87 -30.66
N THR A 149 1.73 17.86 -30.82
CA THR A 149 2.62 18.88 -30.28
C THR A 149 2.29 20.27 -30.86
N PRO A 150 2.82 21.36 -30.28
CA PRO A 150 2.71 22.69 -30.89
C PRO A 150 3.24 22.79 -32.33
N ALA A 151 4.13 21.87 -32.74
CA ALA A 151 4.64 21.79 -34.11
C ALA A 151 3.71 21.00 -35.07
N GLY A 152 2.61 20.44 -34.55
CA GLY A 152 1.64 19.64 -35.32
C GLY A 152 2.00 18.17 -35.45
N GLU A 153 3.02 17.69 -34.75
CA GLU A 153 3.43 16.28 -34.78
C GLU A 153 2.56 15.44 -33.83
N PRO A 154 2.08 14.25 -34.24
CA PRO A 154 1.32 13.37 -33.34
C PRO A 154 2.12 12.98 -32.09
N ILE A 155 1.47 13.02 -30.92
CA ILE A 155 2.01 12.55 -29.65
C ILE A 155 1.55 11.11 -29.45
N PRO A 156 2.47 10.12 -29.40
CA PRO A 156 2.11 8.72 -29.21
C PRO A 156 1.98 8.41 -27.71
N TYR A 157 0.94 8.94 -27.06
CA TYR A 157 0.68 8.65 -25.63
C TYR A 157 0.67 7.14 -25.35
N GLY A 158 1.26 6.75 -24.22
CA GLY A 158 1.52 5.35 -23.81
C GLY A 158 2.83 4.77 -24.36
N HIS A 159 3.42 5.43 -25.36
CA HIS A 159 4.67 5.01 -26.01
C HIS A 159 5.58 6.22 -26.30
N ARG A 160 5.37 7.35 -25.62
CA ARG A 160 6.05 8.62 -25.91
C ARG A 160 7.54 8.57 -25.58
N TRP A 161 7.87 7.83 -24.52
CA TRP A 161 9.21 7.80 -23.96
C TRP A 161 9.99 6.54 -24.35
N GLU A 162 9.31 5.46 -24.80
CA GLU A 162 9.91 4.17 -25.13
C GLU A 162 10.97 3.72 -24.09
N GLU A 163 12.27 3.79 -24.43
CA GLU A 163 13.40 3.45 -23.54
C GLU A 163 14.10 4.69 -22.94
N GLU A 164 13.78 5.90 -23.39
CA GLU A 164 14.37 7.14 -22.89
C GLU A 164 13.57 7.68 -21.70
N PRO A 165 14.23 8.15 -20.63
CA PRO A 165 13.50 8.76 -19.53
C PRO A 165 12.83 10.07 -19.99
N PRO A 166 11.61 10.39 -19.49
CA PRO A 166 10.99 11.67 -19.75
C PRO A 166 11.91 12.83 -19.31
N PRO A 167 11.96 13.94 -20.04
CA PRO A 167 12.70 15.12 -19.61
C PRO A 167 12.04 15.74 -18.37
N GLU A 168 12.84 16.41 -17.54
CA GLU A 168 12.40 16.92 -16.23
C GLU A 168 11.15 17.81 -16.33
N GLU A 169 11.05 18.66 -17.35
CA GLU A 169 9.89 19.52 -17.56
C GLU A 169 8.58 18.77 -17.78
N ALA A 170 8.62 17.52 -18.23
CA ALA A 170 7.43 16.71 -18.48
C ALA A 170 6.72 16.31 -17.17
N TYR A 171 7.45 16.20 -16.06
CA TYR A 171 6.87 15.88 -14.75
C TYR A 171 6.02 17.01 -14.17
N SER A 172 6.22 18.25 -14.66
CA SER A 172 5.50 19.44 -14.19
C SER A 172 4.55 20.04 -15.23
N ARG A 173 4.34 19.35 -16.35
CA ARG A 173 3.52 19.85 -17.46
C ARG A 173 2.36 18.89 -17.75
N ILE A 174 1.19 19.47 -18.02
CA ILE A 174 0.00 18.76 -18.49
C ILE A 174 -0.40 19.43 -19.81
N THR A 175 -0.04 18.83 -20.96
CA THR A 175 -0.30 19.47 -22.27
C THR A 175 -1.71 19.23 -22.77
N HIS A 176 -2.20 17.99 -22.63
CA HIS A 176 -3.52 17.57 -23.09
C HIS A 176 -4.29 16.89 -21.94
N PRO A 177 -4.85 17.65 -20.99
CA PRO A 177 -5.70 17.08 -19.93
C PRO A 177 -6.99 16.48 -20.50
N GLU A 178 -7.49 17.00 -21.62
CA GLU A 178 -8.69 16.53 -22.30
C GLU A 178 -8.57 15.08 -22.81
N ARG A 179 -7.36 14.50 -22.85
CA ARG A 179 -7.15 13.10 -23.21
C ARG A 179 -7.89 12.13 -22.29
N PHE A 180 -8.13 12.53 -21.05
CA PHE A 180 -8.83 11.73 -20.05
C PHE A 180 -10.35 11.97 -20.01
N ALA A 181 -10.89 12.86 -20.84
CA ALA A 181 -12.35 13.11 -20.93
C ALA A 181 -13.22 11.86 -21.14
N PRO A 182 -12.77 10.83 -21.90
CA PRO A 182 -13.52 9.57 -22.02
C PRO A 182 -13.77 8.84 -20.69
N LEU A 183 -12.94 9.04 -19.66
CA LEU A 183 -13.11 8.39 -18.35
C LEU A 183 -14.45 8.73 -17.70
N HIS A 184 -15.02 9.91 -17.97
CA HIS A 184 -16.34 10.27 -17.45
C HIS A 184 -17.45 9.37 -18.01
N GLN A 185 -17.30 8.89 -19.25
CA GLN A 185 -18.25 7.96 -19.86
C GLN A 185 -18.10 6.55 -19.25
N VAL A 186 -16.87 6.12 -19.00
CA VAL A 186 -16.57 4.86 -18.31
C VAL A 186 -17.14 4.87 -16.89
N ALA A 187 -16.92 5.95 -16.14
CA ALA A 187 -17.47 6.14 -14.80
C ALA A 187 -19.01 6.06 -14.80
N GLN A 188 -19.68 6.72 -15.75
CA GLN A 188 -21.13 6.64 -15.86
C GLN A 188 -21.60 5.21 -16.19
N ALA A 189 -20.92 4.52 -17.12
CA ALA A 189 -21.27 3.14 -17.46
C ALA A 189 -21.07 2.17 -16.28
N LEU A 190 -20.05 2.40 -15.45
CA LEU A 190 -19.84 1.64 -14.22
C LEU A 190 -20.96 1.89 -13.21
N ILE A 191 -21.35 3.15 -13.00
CA ILE A 191 -22.50 3.51 -12.15
C ILE A 191 -23.76 2.82 -12.64
N ASP A 192 -24.03 2.86 -13.95
CA ASP A 192 -25.23 2.26 -14.55
C ASP A 192 -25.21 0.74 -14.39
N HIS A 193 -24.07 0.10 -14.64
CA HIS A 193 -23.89 -1.35 -14.48
C HIS A 193 -24.07 -1.79 -13.01
N LEU A 194 -23.39 -1.12 -12.07
CA LEU A 194 -23.49 -1.44 -10.65
C LEU A 194 -24.90 -1.20 -10.14
N THR A 195 -25.50 -0.09 -10.55
CA THR A 195 -26.89 0.22 -10.26
C THR A 195 -27.79 -0.81 -10.89
N ALA A 196 -27.56 -1.38 -12.07
CA ALA A 196 -28.43 -2.42 -12.64
C ALA A 196 -28.29 -3.79 -11.94
N THR A 197 -27.09 -4.11 -11.47
CA THR A 197 -26.71 -5.47 -11.03
C THR A 197 -26.92 -5.70 -9.54
N TYR A 198 -26.70 -4.69 -8.69
CA TYR A 198 -26.65 -4.86 -7.25
C TYR A 198 -27.80 -4.16 -6.52
N ASP A 199 -28.12 -4.65 -5.32
CA ASP A 199 -29.05 -4.03 -4.38
C ASP A 199 -28.36 -2.89 -3.63
N VAL A 200 -28.41 -1.71 -4.24
CA VAL A 200 -27.77 -0.48 -3.79
C VAL A 200 -28.75 0.69 -3.77
N THR A 201 -28.56 1.59 -2.81
CA THR A 201 -29.19 2.92 -2.81
C THR A 201 -28.26 3.91 -3.50
N VAL A 202 -28.81 4.69 -4.43
CA VAL A 202 -28.07 5.72 -5.17
C VAL A 202 -28.37 7.10 -4.60
N THR A 203 -27.32 7.85 -4.25
CA THR A 203 -27.39 9.26 -3.86
C THR A 203 -26.60 10.08 -4.86
N ASN A 204 -27.18 11.16 -5.39
CA ASN A 204 -26.56 12.00 -6.41
C ASN A 204 -26.33 13.42 -5.91
N GLY A 205 -25.34 14.11 -6.49
CA GLY A 205 -25.09 15.53 -6.24
C GLY A 205 -24.37 15.78 -4.92
N PRO A 206 -24.52 16.96 -4.30
CA PRO A 206 -23.75 17.37 -3.13
C PRO A 206 -23.84 16.42 -1.92
N ASP A 207 -24.97 15.73 -1.78
CA ASP A 207 -25.17 14.75 -0.69
C ASP A 207 -24.28 13.51 -0.86
N ALA A 208 -23.86 13.20 -2.09
CA ALA A 208 -22.94 12.10 -2.36
C ALA A 208 -21.50 12.41 -1.92
N LEU A 209 -21.14 13.69 -1.71
CA LEU A 209 -19.78 14.12 -1.39
C LEU A 209 -19.45 14.06 0.11
N GLN A 210 -20.43 13.73 0.97
CA GLN A 210 -20.31 13.84 2.42
C GLN A 210 -19.32 12.86 3.06
N ASP A 211 -19.03 11.75 2.38
CA ASP A 211 -18.10 10.72 2.88
C ASP A 211 -16.66 10.89 2.41
N LEU A 212 -16.41 11.82 1.47
CA LEU A 212 -15.06 12.10 1.01
C LEU A 212 -14.17 12.63 2.13
N LEU A 213 -12.91 12.22 2.11
CA LEU A 213 -11.84 12.78 2.93
C LEU A 213 -11.59 14.24 2.54
N ARG A 214 -11.60 14.52 1.23
CA ARG A 214 -11.50 15.86 0.67
C ARG A 214 -12.43 16.00 -0.53
N THR A 215 -13.36 16.93 -0.45
CA THR A 215 -14.22 17.28 -1.58
C THR A 215 -13.43 18.07 -2.63
N PRO A 216 -13.42 17.65 -3.91
CA PRO A 216 -12.81 18.46 -4.98
C PRO A 216 -13.64 19.72 -5.25
N ASP A 217 -12.97 20.86 -5.37
CA ASP A 217 -13.62 22.16 -5.62
C ASP A 217 -14.28 22.22 -7.00
N ASP A 218 -13.84 21.37 -7.92
CA ASP A 218 -14.26 21.34 -9.32
C ASP A 218 -15.11 20.10 -9.66
N ALA A 219 -15.76 19.50 -8.66
CA ALA A 219 -16.70 18.41 -8.84
C ALA A 219 -17.83 18.77 -9.82
N LEU A 220 -17.93 18.04 -10.93
CA LEU A 220 -19.01 18.15 -11.92
C LEU A 220 -20.21 17.29 -11.55
N ARG A 221 -19.95 16.03 -11.20
CA ARG A 221 -20.98 15.05 -10.81
C ARG A 221 -20.43 14.18 -9.71
N ALA A 222 -21.30 13.81 -8.78
CA ALA A 222 -20.98 12.90 -7.69
C ALA A 222 -22.14 11.91 -7.54
N THR A 223 -21.80 10.63 -7.49
CA THR A 223 -22.76 9.54 -7.30
C THR A 223 -22.24 8.58 -6.25
N ARG A 224 -23.02 8.40 -5.19
CA ARG A 224 -22.73 7.46 -4.12
C ARG A 224 -23.66 6.25 -4.21
N LEU A 225 -23.06 5.08 -4.27
CA LEU A 225 -23.68 3.77 -4.31
C LEU A 225 -23.48 3.12 -2.93
N THR A 226 -24.57 2.96 -2.18
CA THR A 226 -24.56 2.35 -0.86
C THR A 226 -25.22 0.98 -0.91
N PRO A 227 -24.48 -0.14 -0.78
CA PRO A 227 -25.07 -1.47 -0.72
C PRO A 227 -25.96 -1.62 0.52
N HIS A 228 -27.05 -2.40 0.40
CA HIS A 228 -27.95 -2.64 1.54
C HIS A 228 -27.29 -3.47 2.67
N ARG A 229 -26.20 -4.15 2.34
CA ARG A 229 -25.39 -4.93 3.28
C ARG A 229 -24.40 -4.01 4.02
N PRO A 230 -24.46 -3.87 5.36
CA PRO A 230 -23.70 -2.86 6.10
C PRO A 230 -22.20 -3.13 6.21
N ASP A 231 -21.79 -4.38 5.99
CA ASP A 231 -20.40 -4.87 5.96
C ASP A 231 -19.84 -4.93 4.52
N ALA A 232 -20.55 -4.38 3.52
CA ALA A 232 -20.07 -4.15 2.16
C ALA A 232 -19.64 -2.69 1.98
N ALA A 233 -18.55 -2.47 1.22
CA ALA A 233 -17.99 -1.13 1.04
C ALA A 233 -18.92 -0.28 0.15
N PRO A 234 -19.34 0.93 0.58
CA PRO A 234 -19.95 1.89 -0.34
C PRO A 234 -18.91 2.40 -1.35
N LEU A 235 -19.39 2.89 -2.48
CA LEU A 235 -18.58 3.57 -3.49
C LEU A 235 -19.14 4.97 -3.76
N THR A 236 -18.29 5.98 -3.80
CA THR A 236 -18.61 7.32 -4.30
C THR A 236 -17.73 7.61 -5.50
N ILE A 237 -18.34 7.86 -6.66
CA ILE A 237 -17.66 8.18 -7.91
C ILE A 237 -17.94 9.64 -8.24
N VAL A 238 -16.87 10.42 -8.44
CA VAL A 238 -16.92 11.85 -8.72
C VAL A 238 -16.18 12.15 -10.01
N THR A 239 -16.78 12.92 -10.91
CA THR A 239 -16.10 13.45 -12.10
C THR A 239 -15.82 14.94 -11.91
N THR A 240 -14.71 15.43 -12.44
CA THR A 240 -14.19 16.80 -12.25
C THR A 240 -14.13 17.59 -13.55
N THR A 241 -13.89 18.91 -13.49
CA THR A 241 -13.82 19.77 -14.68
C THR A 241 -12.55 19.55 -15.49
N GLU A 242 -11.41 19.46 -14.83
CA GLU A 242 -10.19 18.93 -15.43
C GLU A 242 -10.38 17.40 -15.44
N PRO A 243 -10.51 16.75 -16.61
CA PRO A 243 -11.18 15.46 -16.66
C PRO A 243 -10.46 14.36 -15.86
N ALA A 244 -10.93 14.14 -14.65
CA ALA A 244 -10.53 13.06 -13.79
C ALA A 244 -11.76 12.40 -13.18
N VAL A 245 -11.56 11.20 -12.65
CA VAL A 245 -12.54 10.42 -11.90
C VAL A 245 -11.94 10.12 -10.53
N LEU A 246 -12.55 10.64 -9.47
CA LEU A 246 -12.22 10.28 -8.10
C LEU A 246 -13.17 9.18 -7.64
N VAL A 247 -12.61 8.12 -7.06
CA VAL A 247 -13.36 7.00 -6.49
C VAL A 247 -13.01 6.87 -5.02
N HIS A 248 -14.00 7.08 -4.17
CA HIS A 248 -13.93 6.77 -2.75
C HIS A 248 -14.59 5.41 -2.48
N ALA A 249 -13.91 4.53 -1.76
CA ALA A 249 -14.40 3.20 -1.40
C ALA A 249 -14.27 2.94 0.11
N GLY A 250 -15.31 2.32 0.68
CA GLY A 250 -15.23 1.74 2.02
C GLY A 250 -15.21 2.77 3.15
N ALA A 251 -14.09 2.86 3.85
CA ALA A 251 -13.86 3.78 4.94
C ALA A 251 -13.04 5.00 4.52
N TRP A 252 -11.90 4.79 3.84
CA TRP A 252 -10.91 5.83 3.55
C TRP A 252 -10.20 5.71 2.20
N CYS A 253 -10.34 4.62 1.45
CA CYS A 253 -9.63 4.50 0.18
C CYS A 253 -10.17 5.52 -0.83
N GLU A 254 -9.30 6.42 -1.31
CA GLU A 254 -9.59 7.36 -2.39
C GLU A 254 -8.53 7.22 -3.48
N LEU A 255 -8.98 6.84 -4.68
CA LEU A 255 -8.14 6.75 -5.87
C LEU A 255 -8.62 7.78 -6.90
N THR A 256 -7.68 8.34 -7.66
CA THR A 256 -7.99 9.29 -8.75
C THR A 256 -7.47 8.72 -10.06
N TYR A 257 -8.24 8.93 -11.13
CA TYR A 257 -7.91 8.47 -12.48
C TYR A 257 -7.97 9.66 -13.44
N PRO A 258 -6.86 10.07 -14.07
CA PRO A 258 -5.51 9.53 -13.88
C PRO A 258 -4.97 9.75 -12.46
N ASP A 259 -4.07 8.88 -11.99
CA ASP A 259 -3.31 9.10 -10.75
C ASP A 259 -2.34 10.27 -10.94
N CYS A 260 -1.73 10.38 -12.13
CA CYS A 260 -0.87 11.49 -12.49
C CYS A 260 -1.13 12.00 -13.93
N PRO A 261 -1.75 13.17 -14.12
CA PRO A 261 -2.07 13.69 -15.46
C PRO A 261 -0.85 14.23 -16.22
N CYS A 262 0.34 14.23 -15.63
CA CYS A 262 1.53 14.86 -16.22
C CYS A 262 1.94 14.20 -17.54
N ASP A 263 2.72 14.93 -18.34
CA ASP A 263 3.25 14.45 -19.61
C ASP A 263 4.29 13.33 -19.42
N ALA A 264 4.96 13.24 -18.27
CA ALA A 264 6.01 12.25 -17.99
C ALA A 264 5.45 10.85 -17.73
N CYS A 265 4.33 10.73 -17.00
CA CYS A 265 3.71 9.42 -16.74
C CYS A 265 3.16 8.76 -18.00
N ASP A 266 2.85 9.56 -19.03
CA ASP A 266 2.45 9.08 -20.35
C ASP A 266 1.21 8.16 -20.36
N GLU A 267 0.37 8.28 -19.33
CA GLU A 267 -0.87 7.52 -19.18
C GLU A 267 -1.88 7.84 -20.30
N THR A 268 -2.63 6.81 -20.69
CA THR A 268 -3.70 6.86 -21.70
C THR A 268 -5.07 6.75 -21.05
N ALA A 269 -6.12 7.19 -21.75
CA ALA A 269 -7.48 6.98 -21.26
C ALA A 269 -7.83 5.49 -21.18
N GLU A 270 -7.25 4.66 -22.04
CA GLU A 270 -7.46 3.22 -22.09
C GLU A 270 -6.93 2.51 -20.86
N THR A 271 -5.69 2.83 -20.45
CA THR A 271 -5.04 2.27 -19.26
C THR A 271 -5.74 2.74 -17.98
N GLU A 272 -6.07 4.02 -17.89
CA GLU A 272 -6.79 4.56 -16.73
C GLU A 272 -8.23 4.01 -16.62
N ALA A 273 -8.91 3.80 -17.74
CA ALA A 273 -10.22 3.15 -17.74
C ALA A 273 -10.15 1.71 -17.22
N GLU A 274 -9.10 0.98 -17.60
CA GLU A 274 -8.88 -0.40 -17.12
C GLU A 274 -8.64 -0.43 -15.60
N SER A 275 -7.74 0.41 -15.09
CA SER A 275 -7.47 0.51 -13.66
C SER A 275 -8.71 0.92 -12.85
N LEU A 276 -9.49 1.90 -13.35
CA LEU A 276 -10.75 2.33 -12.77
C LEU A 276 -11.76 1.16 -12.70
N GLU A 277 -11.93 0.42 -13.79
CA GLU A 277 -12.84 -0.72 -13.86
C GLU A 277 -12.43 -1.84 -12.91
N TYR A 278 -11.16 -2.18 -12.88
CA TYR A 278 -10.63 -3.22 -11.99
C TYR A 278 -10.91 -2.90 -10.53
N PHE A 279 -10.62 -1.68 -10.09
CA PHE A 279 -10.87 -1.28 -8.71
C PHE A 279 -12.37 -1.27 -8.37
N VAL A 280 -13.19 -0.60 -9.19
CA VAL A 280 -14.64 -0.46 -8.94
C VAL A 280 -15.34 -1.82 -8.91
N LEU A 281 -14.99 -2.72 -9.84
CA LEU A 281 -15.56 -4.07 -9.89
C LEU A 281 -15.04 -4.96 -8.76
N ALA A 282 -13.77 -4.82 -8.34
CA ALA A 282 -13.22 -5.54 -7.19
C ALA A 282 -13.93 -5.18 -5.87
N VAL A 283 -14.28 -3.89 -5.69
CA VAL A 283 -15.05 -3.43 -4.53
C VAL A 283 -16.44 -4.08 -4.51
N ALA A 284 -17.17 -4.04 -5.62
CA ALA A 284 -18.48 -4.67 -5.71
C ALA A 284 -18.42 -6.20 -5.53
N ALA A 285 -17.36 -6.84 -6.04
CA ALA A 285 -17.12 -8.28 -5.90
C ALA A 285 -16.68 -8.71 -4.48
N GLY A 286 -16.40 -7.76 -3.57
CA GLY A 286 -16.01 -8.06 -2.19
C GLY A 286 -14.58 -8.55 -2.04
N THR A 287 -13.69 -8.23 -2.99
CA THR A 287 -12.26 -8.52 -2.88
C THR A 287 -11.47 -7.36 -2.27
N PHE A 288 -12.10 -6.18 -2.14
CA PHE A 288 -11.52 -5.01 -1.51
C PHE A 288 -11.44 -5.13 0.02
N ARG A 289 -10.33 -4.69 0.60
CA ARG A 289 -10.02 -4.75 2.03
C ARG A 289 -9.34 -3.47 2.48
N GLU A 290 -9.62 -3.09 3.72
CA GLU A 290 -8.97 -1.98 4.40
C GLU A 290 -8.55 -2.43 5.79
N ARG A 291 -7.40 -1.94 6.26
CA ARG A 291 -6.89 -2.18 7.61
C ARG A 291 -6.42 -0.89 8.24
N TYR A 292 -6.86 -0.67 9.47
CA TYR A 292 -6.41 0.40 10.34
C TYR A 292 -6.83 0.12 11.80
N PRO A 293 -6.01 0.52 12.78
CA PRO A 293 -4.62 0.96 12.65
C PRO A 293 -3.67 -0.22 12.47
N LEU A 294 -2.60 -0.02 11.72
CA LEU A 294 -1.49 -0.96 11.64
C LEU A 294 -0.29 -0.44 12.40
N GLY A 295 0.19 -1.24 13.35
CA GLY A 295 1.42 -0.93 14.05
C GLY A 295 1.34 0.31 14.97
N THR A 296 2.48 0.69 15.55
CA THR A 296 2.65 1.87 16.41
C THR A 296 2.56 3.18 15.62
N GLN A 297 2.82 3.14 14.30
CA GLN A 297 2.61 4.28 13.41
C GLN A 297 1.13 4.52 13.07
N HIS A 298 0.23 3.61 13.43
CA HIS A 298 -1.17 3.64 13.02
C HIS A 298 -1.29 3.80 11.50
N ALA A 299 -0.52 3.01 10.76
CA ALA A 299 -0.57 3.02 9.31
C ALA A 299 -1.94 2.55 8.80
N TYR A 300 -2.30 3.01 7.61
CA TYR A 300 -3.48 2.59 6.87
C TYR A 300 -3.04 1.78 5.65
N GLU A 301 -3.71 0.65 5.40
CA GLU A 301 -3.44 -0.22 4.26
C GLU A 301 -4.76 -0.57 3.58
N TYR A 302 -4.73 -0.70 2.26
CA TYR A 302 -5.80 -1.30 1.49
C TYR A 302 -5.26 -2.29 0.46
N ALA A 303 -6.10 -3.24 0.08
CA ALA A 303 -5.81 -4.17 -0.99
C ALA A 303 -7.08 -4.54 -1.76
N TRP A 304 -6.95 -4.88 -3.03
CA TRP A 304 -8.04 -5.41 -3.85
C TRP A 304 -7.50 -6.39 -4.88
N ALA A 305 -8.36 -7.26 -5.38
CA ALA A 305 -7.99 -8.24 -6.40
C ALA A 305 -9.09 -8.35 -7.45
N THR A 306 -8.68 -8.45 -8.70
CA THR A 306 -9.57 -8.74 -9.82
C THR A 306 -9.91 -10.24 -9.87
N PRO A 307 -11.01 -10.61 -10.56
CA PRO A 307 -11.38 -12.02 -10.71
C PRO A 307 -10.34 -12.89 -11.43
N ASP A 308 -9.51 -12.32 -12.30
CA ASP A 308 -8.43 -13.00 -13.03
C ASP A 308 -7.14 -13.17 -12.20
N GLY A 309 -7.08 -12.59 -11.00
CA GLY A 309 -6.01 -12.80 -10.02
C GLY A 309 -4.96 -11.69 -9.96
N SER A 310 -5.11 -10.64 -10.76
CA SER A 310 -4.36 -9.39 -10.57
C SER A 310 -4.78 -8.77 -9.24
N TYR A 311 -3.83 -8.17 -8.53
CA TYR A 311 -4.11 -7.55 -7.24
C TYR A 311 -3.22 -6.33 -7.03
N GLU A 312 -3.70 -5.44 -6.18
CA GLU A 312 -2.95 -4.27 -5.75
C GLU A 312 -3.03 -4.16 -4.23
N THR A 313 -1.93 -3.74 -3.63
CA THR A 313 -1.83 -3.44 -2.21
C THR A 313 -1.06 -2.14 -2.06
N ALA A 314 -1.57 -1.22 -1.24
CA ALA A 314 -0.88 0.01 -0.90
C ALA A 314 -1.04 0.31 0.60
N SER A 315 -0.03 0.98 1.16
CA SER A 315 -0.04 1.43 2.55
C SER A 315 0.54 2.82 2.70
N THR A 316 0.10 3.51 3.75
CA THR A 316 0.61 4.83 4.15
C THR A 316 0.82 4.85 5.67
N SER A 317 1.97 5.39 6.10
CA SER A 317 2.28 5.60 7.51
C SER A 317 1.50 6.77 8.12
N ILE A 318 0.80 7.58 7.32
CA ILE A 318 0.02 8.73 7.79
C ILE A 318 -1.47 8.41 7.62
N PRO A 319 -2.28 8.47 8.70
CA PRO A 319 -3.72 8.29 8.59
C PRO A 319 -4.33 9.27 7.57
N PRO A 320 -5.26 8.84 6.71
CA PRO A 320 -5.89 9.69 5.69
C PRO A 320 -6.74 10.87 6.23
N THR A 321 -6.83 11.01 7.56
CA THR A 321 -7.56 12.10 8.22
C THR A 321 -6.91 12.49 9.55
N ASP A 322 -6.83 13.79 9.79
CA ASP A 322 -6.36 14.33 11.08
C ASP A 322 -7.40 14.17 12.19
N SER A 323 -8.68 13.98 11.84
CA SER A 323 -9.79 13.92 12.78
C SER A 323 -9.70 12.69 13.71
N PRO A 324 -9.50 12.87 15.03
CA PRO A 324 -9.42 11.74 15.97
C PRO A 324 -10.72 10.93 16.01
N THR A 325 -11.86 11.61 15.90
CA THR A 325 -13.18 10.95 15.89
C THR A 325 -13.36 10.09 14.64
N ARG A 326 -12.94 10.56 13.46
CA ARG A 326 -12.98 9.74 12.24
C ARG A 326 -12.06 8.53 12.37
N ARG A 327 -10.85 8.70 12.92
CA ARG A 327 -9.91 7.59 13.20
C ARG A 327 -10.52 6.52 14.09
N GLN A 328 -11.09 6.89 15.23
CA GLN A 328 -11.71 5.94 16.16
C GLN A 328 -12.96 5.25 15.57
N ASN A 329 -13.72 5.95 14.73
CA ASN A 329 -14.86 5.34 14.03
C ASN A 329 -14.41 4.32 12.99
N THR A 330 -13.39 4.64 12.20
CA THR A 330 -12.83 3.73 11.20
C THR A 330 -12.17 2.52 11.85
N GLU A 331 -11.38 2.70 12.91
CA GLU A 331 -10.82 1.59 13.68
C GLU A 331 -11.90 0.61 14.14
N ARG A 332 -12.98 1.12 14.76
CA ARG A 332 -14.10 0.26 15.18
C ARG A 332 -14.79 -0.44 14.01
N ARG A 333 -14.94 0.25 12.87
CA ARG A 333 -15.59 -0.30 11.67
C ARG A 333 -14.76 -1.41 11.04
N LEU A 334 -13.45 -1.20 10.86
CA LEU A 334 -12.55 -2.16 10.24
C LEU A 334 -12.22 -3.33 11.18
N ALA A 335 -12.20 -3.13 12.50
CA ALA A 335 -12.09 -4.22 13.47
C ALA A 335 -13.25 -5.23 13.37
N ALA A 336 -14.43 -4.80 12.91
CA ALA A 336 -15.58 -5.67 12.65
C ALA A 336 -15.48 -6.42 11.30
N LEU A 337 -14.46 -6.13 10.48
CA LEU A 337 -14.27 -6.65 9.13
C LEU A 337 -12.90 -7.37 8.99
N PRO A 338 -12.61 -8.41 9.81
CA PRO A 338 -11.29 -9.06 9.82
C PRO A 338 -10.93 -9.77 8.50
N HIS A 339 -11.89 -9.93 7.59
CA HIS A 339 -11.72 -10.55 6.27
C HIS A 339 -11.95 -9.57 5.11
N GLY A 340 -12.06 -8.27 5.41
CA GLY A 340 -12.37 -7.23 4.44
C GLY A 340 -13.87 -7.03 4.21
N TRP A 341 -14.18 -6.20 3.21
CA TRP A 341 -15.54 -5.85 2.84
C TRP A 341 -16.23 -7.02 2.15
N GLN A 342 -17.51 -7.22 2.48
CA GLN A 342 -18.31 -8.26 1.87
C GLN A 342 -18.74 -7.89 0.44
N PRO A 343 -18.98 -8.89 -0.43
CA PRO A 343 -19.53 -8.65 -1.76
C PRO A 343 -20.89 -7.95 -1.68
N TRP A 344 -21.15 -7.13 -2.69
CA TRP A 344 -22.42 -6.45 -2.82
C TRP A 344 -23.54 -7.45 -3.09
N PRO A 345 -24.70 -7.33 -2.42
CA PRO A 345 -25.83 -8.20 -2.68
C PRO A 345 -26.36 -7.99 -4.10
N PRO A 346 -26.62 -9.04 -4.89
CA PRO A 346 -27.23 -8.88 -6.21
C PRO A 346 -28.65 -8.34 -6.04
N ARG A 347 -29.13 -7.58 -7.03
CA ARG A 347 -30.53 -7.15 -7.02
C ARG A 347 -31.44 -8.37 -7.20
N THR A 348 -32.36 -8.56 -6.27
CA THR A 348 -33.51 -9.45 -6.49
C THR A 348 -34.52 -8.74 -7.39
N GLY A 349 -34.79 -9.32 -8.57
CA GLY A 349 -35.74 -8.78 -9.55
C GLY A 349 -37.20 -8.83 -9.11
#